data_AF-A0A651HHU0-F1
#
_entry.id   AF-A0A651HHU0-F1
#
_cell.length_a   1.000
_cell.length_b   1.000
_cell.length_c   1.000
_cell.angle_alpha   90.00
_cell.angle_beta   90.00
_cell.angle_gamma   90.00
#
_symmetry.space_group_name_H-M   'P 1'
#
loop_
_entity.id
_entity.type
_entity.pdbx_description
1 polymer ?
#
loop_
_entity_poly.entity_id
_entity_poly.type
_entity_poly.pdbx_seq_one_letter_code
_entity_poly.pdbx_strand_id
1 'polypeptide(L)'
;MGPGRSLCFFGSGAATARRGKASPRACRRRLHSGMKARAGLFYGFGFLLTIGASAEAPEGLPELNHDPDRARIVTEDLDRFWEAWDRAAAAPEQRRDIFQRDYLDRATPGLEAFFELRIGEIDRLLRAIDGAPRYYASVREQMDQVAAVEAPLRRAFHRFQELLPGAVFPDVYLVIGAMTSGGTIHLPGILIGFEMNARGPDSPMDELSDWHRRVVRLVEDLPVLIIHELVHIQQAVVGRLDFEDLLGQSIVEGAADFITERVMGDHGMGHVHEWALPREAELWAEFREVMHGTDTTGWLYGGTQEKDRPADLGYFIGYRIVEAFYRRAEDKTAALQAIVRMDDPADFLARSGYGTEKPH
;
A
#
# COMPACT_ATOMS: atom_id res chain seq x y z
N MET A 1 -39.67 20.67 55.36
CA MET A 1 -39.99 21.39 54.12
C MET A 1 -40.18 20.36 53.03
N GLY A 2 -41.45 20.04 52.69
CA GLY A 2 -41.78 19.02 51.68
C GLY A 2 -41.75 19.60 50.26
N PRO A 3 -42.52 19.00 49.33
CA PRO A 3 -42.40 17.65 48.73
C PRO A 3 -42.24 17.79 47.18
N GLY A 4 -41.89 16.82 46.35
CA GLY A 4 -42.53 15.51 46.10
C GLY A 4 -43.61 15.59 45.00
N ARG A 5 -43.66 14.55 44.12
CA ARG A 5 -44.76 14.11 43.21
C ARG A 5 -44.86 14.83 41.85
N SER A 6 -45.36 14.25 40.76
CA SER A 6 -45.84 12.89 40.42
C SER A 6 -46.02 12.81 38.89
N LEU A 7 -46.07 11.57 38.38
CA LEU A 7 -46.66 11.16 37.10
C LEU A 7 -48.07 11.72 36.87
N CYS A 8 -48.48 11.83 35.59
CA CYS A 8 -49.78 11.32 35.14
C CYS A 8 -49.81 11.00 33.64
N PHE A 9 -50.35 9.82 33.36
CA PHE A 9 -50.75 9.22 32.09
C PHE A 9 -52.13 9.74 31.65
N PHE A 10 -52.61 9.20 30.51
CA PHE A 10 -53.90 9.34 29.80
C PHE A 10 -53.86 10.33 28.63
N GLY A 11 -54.32 9.98 27.42
CA GLY A 11 -55.04 8.79 26.96
C GLY A 11 -55.97 9.21 25.82
N SER A 12 -55.84 8.51 24.68
CA SER A 12 -56.84 8.21 23.64
C SER A 12 -57.96 9.20 23.32
N GLY A 13 -58.11 9.53 22.03
CA GLY A 13 -59.37 10.05 21.50
C GLY A 13 -59.31 10.45 20.03
N ALA A 14 -59.61 9.50 19.15
CA ALA A 14 -59.74 9.70 17.70
C ALA A 14 -60.98 10.54 17.33
N ALA A 15 -60.90 11.31 16.22
CA ALA A 15 -61.92 11.36 15.16
C ALA A 15 -61.59 12.41 14.08
N THR A 16 -61.23 11.91 12.89
CA THR A 16 -61.71 12.31 11.55
C THR A 16 -62.31 13.70 11.34
N ALA A 17 -61.78 14.47 10.37
CA ALA A 17 -62.33 14.54 9.00
C ALA A 17 -61.76 15.70 8.14
N ARG A 18 -61.26 15.29 6.96
CA ARG A 18 -61.42 15.88 5.61
C ARG A 18 -60.97 17.32 5.28
N ARG A 19 -59.95 17.32 4.38
CA ARG A 19 -59.87 17.96 3.05
C ARG A 19 -59.97 19.50 2.94
N GLY A 20 -58.90 20.09 2.40
CA GLY A 20 -58.96 21.38 1.70
C GLY A 20 -57.63 21.76 1.07
N LYS A 21 -57.57 21.71 -0.27
CA LYS A 21 -56.42 22.08 -1.11
C LYS A 21 -56.16 23.59 -1.08
N ALA A 22 -54.89 24.01 -1.15
CA ALA A 22 -54.34 24.94 -2.16
C ALA A 22 -53.01 25.55 -1.68
N SER A 23 -51.94 25.37 -2.45
CA SER A 23 -50.69 26.13 -2.32
C SER A 23 -50.52 26.96 -3.60
N PRO A 24 -50.31 28.29 -3.51
CA PRO A 24 -49.89 29.10 -4.64
C PRO A 24 -48.37 29.10 -4.77
N ARG A 25 -47.93 28.96 -6.02
CA ARG A 25 -46.55 29.07 -6.49
C ARG A 25 -46.00 30.49 -6.36
N ALA A 26 -44.66 30.53 -6.26
CA ALA A 26 -43.74 31.29 -7.11
C ALA A 26 -42.95 32.41 -6.41
N CYS A 27 -41.63 32.21 -6.31
CA CYS A 27 -40.72 33.16 -6.92
C CYS A 27 -39.55 32.42 -7.59
N ARG A 28 -39.39 32.70 -8.88
CA ARG A 28 -38.31 32.23 -9.76
C ARG A 28 -37.02 33.01 -9.44
N ARG A 29 -35.88 32.36 -9.61
CA ARG A 29 -34.84 32.80 -10.56
C ARG A 29 -34.11 31.59 -11.14
N ARG A 30 -34.11 31.53 -12.48
CA ARG A 30 -33.35 30.62 -13.35
C ARG A 30 -32.11 31.36 -13.84
N LEU A 31 -31.07 30.59 -14.15
CA LEU A 31 -30.19 30.61 -15.35
C LEU A 31 -29.28 29.36 -15.19
N HIS A 32 -29.46 28.22 -15.89
CA HIS A 32 -28.92 27.84 -17.23
C HIS A 32 -27.48 28.34 -17.43
N SER A 33 -26.45 27.57 -17.81
CA SER A 33 -26.26 26.37 -18.65
C SER A 33 -24.78 25.96 -18.41
N GLY A 34 -24.38 24.70 -18.21
CA GLY A 34 -24.09 23.73 -19.27
C GLY A 34 -22.61 23.29 -19.27
N MET A 35 -22.39 21.97 -19.24
CA MET A 35 -21.28 21.23 -19.85
C MET A 35 -19.82 21.37 -19.32
N LYS A 36 -19.37 20.38 -18.56
CA LYS A 36 -18.46 19.28 -19.00
C LYS A 36 -17.87 18.60 -17.75
N ALA A 37 -18.34 17.39 -17.45
CA ALA A 37 -17.70 16.52 -16.47
C ALA A 37 -16.31 16.11 -17.01
N ARG A 38 -15.26 16.53 -16.32
CA ARG A 38 -13.94 15.91 -16.41
C ARG A 38 -13.88 14.86 -15.31
N ALA A 39 -13.88 13.59 -15.69
CA ALA A 39 -13.52 12.49 -14.82
C ALA A 39 -12.02 12.62 -14.53
N GLY A 40 -11.70 13.13 -13.34
CA GLY A 40 -10.36 13.02 -12.74
C GLY A 40 -10.36 11.77 -11.87
N LEU A 41 -9.62 10.75 -12.29
CA LEU A 41 -9.36 9.54 -11.52
C LEU A 41 -8.37 9.93 -10.41
N PHE A 42 -8.88 10.35 -9.25
CA PHE A 42 -8.07 10.61 -8.06
C PHE A 42 -7.95 9.31 -7.26
N TYR A 43 -6.78 8.68 -7.29
CA TYR A 43 -6.39 7.68 -6.31
C TYR A 43 -5.66 8.39 -5.16
N GLY A 44 -6.44 9.04 -4.30
CA GLY A 44 -5.96 9.49 -3.00
C GLY A 44 -6.27 8.41 -1.97
N PHE A 45 -5.22 7.75 -1.47
CA PHE A 45 -5.32 6.89 -0.30
C PHE A 45 -5.50 7.79 0.93
N GLY A 46 -6.63 7.64 1.59
CA GLY A 46 -6.99 8.38 2.80
C GLY A 46 -8.35 7.88 3.26
N PHE A 47 -8.38 6.71 3.89
CA PHE A 47 -9.59 6.22 4.51
C PHE A 47 -9.62 6.65 5.98
N LEU A 48 -10.51 7.59 6.29
CA LEU A 48 -11.00 7.81 7.65
C LEU A 48 -11.76 6.57 8.09
N LEU A 49 -11.22 5.84 9.07
CA LEU A 49 -11.97 4.84 9.81
C LEU A 49 -12.80 5.53 10.89
N THR A 50 -14.10 5.72 10.64
CA THR A 50 -15.06 6.01 11.70
C THR A 50 -15.49 4.70 12.36
N ILE A 51 -14.85 4.36 13.48
CA ILE A 51 -15.29 3.24 14.31
C ILE A 51 -16.55 3.67 15.06
N GLY A 52 -17.70 3.19 14.59
CA GLY A 52 -18.94 3.21 15.36
C GLY A 52 -18.80 2.26 16.54
N ALA A 53 -18.87 2.79 17.76
CA ALA A 53 -18.85 1.99 18.98
C ALA A 53 -20.12 1.11 19.05
N SER A 54 -19.95 -0.19 18.80
CA SER A 54 -20.77 -1.23 19.39
C SER A 54 -19.87 -2.42 19.70
N ALA A 55 -19.85 -2.77 20.97
CA ALA A 55 -18.87 -3.62 21.61
C ALA A 55 -19.10 -5.10 21.29
N GLU A 56 -18.11 -5.69 20.64
CA GLU A 56 -17.49 -6.98 21.00
C GLU A 56 -16.10 -6.96 20.35
N ALA A 57 -15.04 -7.03 21.16
CA ALA A 57 -13.68 -7.06 20.65
C ALA A 57 -13.48 -8.38 19.89
N PRO A 58 -13.00 -8.37 18.63
CA PRO A 58 -12.68 -9.61 17.96
C PRO A 58 -11.58 -10.35 18.74
N GLU A 59 -11.67 -11.69 18.74
CA GLU A 59 -10.68 -12.59 19.33
C GLU A 59 -9.25 -12.14 18.99
N GLY A 60 -8.34 -12.29 19.97
CA GLY A 60 -7.04 -11.62 20.02
C GLY A 60 -6.28 -11.63 18.70
N LEU A 61 -5.64 -10.49 18.39
CA LEU A 61 -4.68 -10.36 17.30
C LEU A 61 -3.79 -11.62 17.28
N PRO A 62 -3.59 -12.26 16.11
CA PRO A 62 -2.72 -13.43 16.03
C PRO A 62 -1.37 -13.10 16.68
N GLU A 63 -0.87 -14.03 17.50
CA GLU A 63 0.40 -13.87 18.19
C GLU A 63 1.48 -13.47 17.17
N LEU A 64 2.13 -12.34 17.41
CA LEU A 64 3.16 -11.82 16.50
C LEU A 64 4.30 -12.85 16.40
N ASN A 65 4.58 -13.33 15.18
CA ASN A 65 5.65 -14.28 14.96
C ASN A 65 7.02 -13.57 14.99
N HIS A 66 7.89 -13.92 15.93
CA HIS A 66 9.25 -13.38 16.00
C HIS A 66 10.33 -14.31 15.43
N ASP A 67 9.94 -15.49 14.95
CA ASP A 67 10.85 -16.48 14.38
C ASP A 67 10.88 -16.35 12.85
N PRO A 68 12.02 -15.94 12.27
CA PRO A 68 12.15 -15.80 10.83
C PRO A 68 11.92 -17.12 10.10
N ASP A 69 12.15 -18.30 10.68
CA ASP A 69 11.94 -19.60 10.01
C ASP A 69 10.46 -20.03 9.99
N ARG A 70 9.61 -19.41 10.82
CA ARG A 70 8.17 -19.72 10.89
C ARG A 70 7.31 -18.92 9.91
N ALA A 71 7.83 -17.84 9.35
CA ALA A 71 7.11 -17.06 8.34
C ALA A 71 6.96 -17.86 7.04
N ARG A 72 5.73 -18.12 6.62
CA ARG A 72 5.46 -18.90 5.41
C ARG A 72 5.43 -18.00 4.18
N ILE A 73 5.84 -18.56 3.04
CA ILE A 73 5.56 -17.99 1.72
C ILE A 73 4.37 -18.78 1.17
N VAL A 74 3.20 -18.15 1.18
CA VAL A 74 1.91 -18.74 0.81
C VAL A 74 1.67 -18.46 -0.67
N THR A 75 1.58 -19.52 -1.47
CA THR A 75 1.51 -19.46 -2.94
C THR A 75 0.29 -20.18 -3.50
N GLU A 76 -0.56 -20.75 -2.65
CA GLU A 76 -1.71 -21.57 -3.02
C GLU A 76 -2.69 -20.82 -3.95
N ASP A 77 -2.78 -19.50 -3.81
CA ASP A 77 -3.62 -18.66 -4.66
C ASP A 77 -3.07 -18.51 -6.09
N LEU A 78 -1.76 -18.64 -6.28
CA LEU A 78 -1.19 -18.65 -7.64
C LEU A 78 -1.65 -19.91 -8.40
N ASP A 79 -1.61 -21.08 -7.76
CA ASP A 79 -2.07 -22.34 -8.37
C ASP A 79 -3.57 -22.27 -8.70
N ARG A 80 -4.38 -21.79 -7.74
CA ARG A 80 -5.83 -21.62 -7.93
C ARG A 80 -6.16 -20.66 -9.06
N PHE A 81 -5.40 -19.58 -9.21
CA PHE A 81 -5.59 -18.64 -10.31
C PHE A 81 -5.38 -19.33 -11.66
N TRP A 82 -4.30 -20.10 -11.82
CA TRP A 82 -4.02 -20.78 -13.08
C TRP A 82 -4.99 -21.95 -13.37
N GLU A 83 -5.46 -22.65 -12.33
CA GLU A 83 -6.58 -23.60 -12.47
C GLU A 83 -7.85 -22.91 -13.00
N ALA A 84 -8.21 -21.76 -12.45
CA ALA A 84 -9.37 -20.97 -12.88
C ALA A 84 -9.17 -20.42 -14.31
N TRP A 85 -7.96 -19.97 -14.64
CA TRP A 85 -7.57 -19.50 -15.96
C TRP A 85 -7.79 -20.57 -17.04
N ASP A 86 -7.24 -21.77 -16.85
CA ASP A 86 -7.32 -22.86 -17.82
C ASP A 86 -8.76 -23.34 -18.01
N ARG A 87 -9.54 -23.41 -16.92
CA ARG A 87 -10.97 -23.75 -16.97
C ARG A 87 -11.80 -22.67 -17.68
N ALA A 88 -11.52 -21.40 -17.41
CA ALA A 88 -12.20 -20.29 -18.05
C ALA A 88 -11.91 -20.22 -19.55
N ALA A 89 -10.71 -20.61 -19.99
CA ALA A 89 -10.36 -20.72 -21.41
C ALA A 89 -11.18 -21.81 -22.12
N ALA A 90 -11.53 -22.89 -21.42
CA ALA A 90 -12.37 -23.98 -21.95
C ALA A 90 -13.89 -23.67 -21.94
N ALA A 91 -14.34 -22.74 -21.09
CA ALA A 91 -15.75 -22.33 -20.97
C ALA A 91 -15.89 -20.79 -20.83
N PRO A 92 -15.65 -20.02 -21.91
CA PRO A 92 -15.59 -18.55 -21.84
C PRO A 92 -16.88 -17.90 -21.32
N GLU A 93 -18.04 -18.49 -21.58
CA GLU A 93 -19.35 -18.02 -21.11
C GLU A 93 -19.55 -18.15 -19.60
N GLN A 94 -18.76 -19.01 -18.94
CA GLN A 94 -18.78 -19.24 -17.49
C GLN A 94 -17.58 -18.60 -16.77
N ARG A 95 -16.74 -17.85 -17.49
CA ARG A 95 -15.47 -17.33 -16.97
C ARG A 95 -15.61 -16.60 -15.64
N ARG A 96 -16.61 -15.73 -15.51
CA ARG A 96 -16.83 -14.97 -14.26
C ARG A 96 -17.11 -15.91 -13.09
N ASP A 97 -18.01 -16.88 -13.27
CA ASP A 97 -18.38 -17.82 -12.22
C ASP A 97 -17.23 -18.79 -11.89
N ILE A 98 -16.39 -19.11 -12.87
CA ILE A 98 -15.17 -19.90 -12.67
C ILE A 98 -14.17 -19.15 -11.80
N PHE A 99 -13.85 -17.89 -12.11
CA PHE A 99 -12.94 -17.10 -11.26
C PHE A 99 -13.53 -16.84 -9.87
N GLN A 100 -14.84 -16.63 -9.75
CA GLN A 100 -15.46 -16.49 -8.44
C GLN A 100 -15.28 -17.76 -7.62
N ARG A 101 -15.74 -18.91 -8.14
CA ARG A 101 -15.78 -20.17 -7.41
C ARG A 101 -14.40 -20.79 -7.18
N ASP A 102 -13.55 -20.78 -8.20
CA ASP A 102 -12.30 -21.56 -8.19
C ASP A 102 -11.11 -20.75 -7.64
N TYR A 103 -11.17 -19.41 -7.69
CA TYR A 103 -10.13 -18.51 -7.17
C TYR A 103 -10.58 -17.75 -5.92
N LEU A 104 -11.62 -16.92 -6.01
CA LEU A 104 -11.99 -16.00 -4.90
C LEU A 104 -12.71 -16.70 -3.73
N ASP A 105 -13.65 -17.61 -3.99
CA ASP A 105 -14.38 -18.35 -2.94
C ASP A 105 -13.48 -19.35 -2.18
N ARG A 106 -12.29 -19.62 -2.73
CA ARG A 106 -11.27 -20.49 -2.14
C ARG A 106 -10.07 -19.70 -1.61
N ALA A 107 -10.13 -18.37 -1.58
CA ALA A 107 -9.01 -17.49 -1.26
C ALA A 107 -8.30 -17.88 0.04
N THR A 108 -6.97 -17.76 0.07
CA THR A 108 -6.27 -17.71 1.36
C THR A 108 -6.61 -16.40 2.09
N PRO A 109 -6.35 -16.30 3.41
CA PRO A 109 -6.51 -15.04 4.13
C PRO A 109 -5.79 -13.83 3.48
N GLY A 110 -4.68 -14.07 2.78
CA GLY A 110 -3.97 -13.02 2.04
C GLY A 110 -4.72 -12.54 0.80
N LEU A 111 -5.29 -13.45 0.01
CA LEU A 111 -6.11 -13.06 -1.16
C LEU A 111 -7.43 -12.42 -0.72
N GLU A 112 -8.04 -12.84 0.38
CA GLU A 112 -9.22 -12.16 0.94
C GLU A 112 -8.89 -10.68 1.25
N ALA A 113 -7.82 -10.44 2.01
CA ALA A 113 -7.37 -9.09 2.34
C ALA A 113 -6.96 -8.29 1.09
N PHE A 114 -6.23 -8.91 0.16
CA PHE A 114 -5.81 -8.25 -1.08
C PHE A 114 -7.02 -7.95 -1.98
N PHE A 115 -8.03 -8.81 -1.99
CA PHE A 115 -9.27 -8.56 -2.70
C PHE A 115 -9.96 -7.31 -2.15
N GLU A 116 -10.16 -7.21 -0.84
CA GLU A 116 -10.81 -6.05 -0.23
C GLU A 116 -10.06 -4.74 -0.49
N LEU A 117 -8.73 -4.75 -0.39
CA LEU A 117 -7.90 -3.56 -0.46
C LEU A 117 -7.58 -3.12 -1.90
N ARG A 118 -7.30 -4.09 -2.78
CA ARG A 118 -6.61 -3.83 -4.05
C ARG A 118 -7.40 -4.29 -5.28
N ILE A 119 -8.23 -5.33 -5.19
CA ILE A 119 -9.06 -5.79 -6.33
C ILE A 119 -10.45 -5.14 -6.30
N GLY A 120 -11.15 -5.22 -5.18
CA GLY A 120 -12.47 -4.67 -4.90
C GLY A 120 -13.64 -5.45 -5.52
N GLU A 121 -13.55 -5.76 -6.81
CA GLU A 121 -14.61 -6.49 -7.53
C GLU A 121 -14.03 -7.44 -8.57
N ILE A 122 -14.67 -8.61 -8.74
CA ILE A 122 -14.24 -9.62 -9.72
C ILE A 122 -14.18 -9.07 -11.14
N ASP A 123 -15.12 -8.20 -11.53
CA ASP A 123 -15.16 -7.65 -12.88
C ASP A 123 -13.93 -6.75 -13.15
N ARG A 124 -13.32 -6.16 -12.12
CA ARG A 124 -12.06 -5.41 -12.25
C ARG A 124 -10.90 -6.34 -12.56
N LEU A 125 -10.79 -7.47 -11.86
CA LEU A 125 -9.80 -8.51 -12.14
C LEU A 125 -9.93 -9.00 -13.58
N LEU A 126 -11.14 -9.36 -14.00
CA LEU A 126 -11.38 -9.85 -15.37
C LEU A 126 -11.03 -8.81 -16.43
N ARG A 127 -11.39 -7.54 -16.23
CA ARG A 127 -10.99 -6.45 -17.14
C ARG A 127 -9.48 -6.26 -17.22
N ALA A 128 -8.76 -6.42 -16.11
CA ALA A 128 -7.30 -6.32 -16.11
C ALA A 128 -6.66 -7.45 -16.92
N ILE A 129 -7.16 -8.68 -16.74
CA ILE A 129 -6.73 -9.84 -17.54
C ILE A 129 -7.03 -9.61 -19.02
N ASP A 130 -8.24 -9.16 -19.38
CA ASP A 130 -8.65 -8.92 -20.75
C ASP A 130 -7.88 -7.77 -21.42
N GLY A 131 -7.41 -6.81 -20.63
CA GLY A 131 -6.58 -5.71 -21.11
C GLY A 131 -5.15 -6.12 -21.45
N ALA A 132 -4.61 -7.18 -20.82
CA ALA A 132 -3.23 -7.61 -21.02
C ALA A 132 -3.04 -9.15 -20.98
N PRO A 133 -3.77 -9.92 -21.81
CA PRO A 133 -3.82 -11.37 -21.70
C PRO A 133 -2.47 -12.05 -21.99
N ARG A 134 -1.65 -11.51 -22.90
CA ARG A 134 -0.30 -12.06 -23.16
C ARG A 134 0.64 -11.77 -22.00
N TYR A 135 0.51 -10.60 -21.38
CA TYR A 135 1.31 -10.28 -20.20
C TYR A 135 1.00 -11.22 -19.03
N TYR A 136 -0.29 -11.39 -18.69
CA TYR A 136 -0.69 -12.34 -17.64
C TYR A 136 -0.22 -13.77 -17.99
N ALA A 137 -0.35 -14.21 -19.24
CA ALA A 137 0.17 -15.52 -19.64
C ALA A 137 1.68 -15.65 -19.38
N SER A 138 2.48 -14.60 -19.60
CA SER A 138 3.92 -14.61 -19.29
C SER A 138 4.25 -14.66 -17.79
N VAL A 139 3.36 -14.17 -16.92
CA VAL A 139 3.52 -14.25 -15.45
C VAL A 139 3.53 -15.71 -15.00
N ARG A 140 2.72 -16.58 -15.63
CA ARG A 140 2.69 -18.02 -15.31
C ARG A 140 4.05 -18.69 -15.51
N GLU A 141 4.84 -18.21 -16.48
CA GLU A 141 6.17 -18.77 -16.78
C GLU A 141 7.18 -18.50 -15.65
N GLN A 142 6.88 -17.55 -14.75
CA GLN A 142 7.74 -17.22 -13.60
C GLN A 142 7.40 -18.01 -12.33
N MET A 143 6.39 -18.88 -12.37
CA MET A 143 5.97 -19.68 -11.21
C MET A 143 7.12 -20.53 -10.64
N ASP A 144 7.95 -21.13 -11.50
CA ASP A 144 9.09 -21.95 -11.09
C ASP A 144 10.18 -21.11 -10.37
N GLN A 145 10.26 -19.81 -10.65
CA GLN A 145 11.21 -18.91 -10.01
C GLN A 145 10.80 -18.55 -8.58
N VAL A 146 9.52 -18.71 -8.21
CA VAL A 146 9.05 -18.44 -6.84
C VAL A 146 9.74 -19.35 -5.83
N ALA A 147 9.92 -20.63 -6.16
CA ALA A 147 10.64 -21.55 -5.29
C ALA A 147 12.13 -21.14 -5.14
N ALA A 148 12.71 -20.51 -6.16
CA ALA A 148 14.09 -20.03 -6.12
C ALA A 148 14.27 -18.80 -5.20
N VAL A 149 13.22 -18.03 -4.93
CA VAL A 149 13.31 -16.84 -4.06
C VAL A 149 13.26 -17.16 -2.56
N GLU A 150 12.78 -18.35 -2.17
CA GLU A 150 12.60 -18.72 -0.76
C GLU A 150 13.92 -18.71 0.02
N ALA A 151 14.96 -19.38 -0.50
CA ALA A 151 16.24 -19.46 0.21
C ALA A 151 16.94 -18.08 0.36
N PRO A 152 17.02 -17.23 -0.69
CA PRO A 152 17.44 -15.83 -0.54
C PRO A 152 16.62 -15.05 0.49
N LEU A 153 15.29 -15.15 0.44
CA LEU A 153 14.42 -14.44 1.35
C LEU A 153 14.61 -14.88 2.80
N ARG A 154 14.77 -16.18 3.05
CA ARG A 154 15.01 -16.67 4.41
C ARG A 154 16.33 -16.15 4.98
N ARG A 155 17.40 -16.11 4.16
CA ARG A 155 18.66 -15.48 4.57
C ARG A 155 18.47 -13.99 4.90
N ALA A 156 17.67 -13.29 4.11
CA ALA A 156 17.33 -11.89 4.36
C ALA A 156 16.55 -11.71 5.67
N PHE A 157 15.61 -12.60 6.01
CA PHE A 157 14.89 -12.56 7.28
C PHE A 157 15.80 -12.77 8.49
N HIS A 158 16.73 -13.74 8.43
CA HIS A 158 17.74 -13.92 9.48
C HIS A 158 18.60 -12.67 9.62
N ARG A 159 19.07 -12.09 8.50
CA ARG A 159 19.84 -10.84 8.51
C ARG A 159 19.04 -9.67 9.07
N PHE A 160 17.75 -9.59 8.75
CA PHE A 160 16.83 -8.60 9.29
C PHE A 160 16.73 -8.72 10.81
N GLN A 161 16.59 -9.95 11.33
CA GLN A 161 16.52 -10.20 12.77
C GLN A 161 17.81 -9.79 13.51
N GLU A 162 18.98 -10.00 12.89
CA GLU A 162 20.27 -9.55 13.44
C GLU A 162 20.33 -8.02 13.55
N LEU A 163 19.84 -7.30 12.53
CA LEU A 163 19.86 -5.84 12.47
C LEU A 163 18.80 -5.20 13.38
N LEU A 164 17.64 -5.84 13.50
CA LEU A 164 16.50 -5.41 14.30
C LEU A 164 16.05 -6.52 15.26
N PRO A 165 16.73 -6.69 16.41
CA PRO A 165 16.32 -7.65 17.42
C PRO A 165 14.89 -7.39 17.89
N GLY A 166 14.07 -8.45 17.92
CA GLY A 166 12.65 -8.37 18.26
C GLY A 166 11.73 -8.07 17.07
N ALA A 167 12.24 -8.09 15.83
CA ALA A 167 11.43 -7.99 14.62
C ALA A 167 10.33 -9.06 14.55
N VAL A 168 9.26 -8.74 13.84
CA VAL A 168 8.11 -9.60 13.58
C VAL A 168 8.14 -10.06 12.13
N PHE A 169 7.85 -11.33 11.87
CA PHE A 169 7.87 -11.97 10.56
C PHE A 169 6.50 -12.61 10.28
N PRO A 170 5.53 -11.86 9.73
CA PRO A 170 4.24 -12.43 9.33
C PRO A 170 4.41 -13.31 8.08
N ASP A 171 3.35 -14.02 7.71
CA ASP A 171 3.31 -14.74 6.44
C ASP A 171 3.35 -13.76 5.25
N VAL A 172 3.94 -14.22 4.15
CA VAL A 172 3.98 -13.53 2.86
C VAL A 172 3.02 -14.24 1.91
N TYR A 173 2.08 -13.51 1.34
CA TYR A 173 1.07 -14.03 0.42
C TYR A 173 1.34 -13.53 -0.99
N LEU A 174 1.58 -14.46 -1.92
CA LEU A 174 1.68 -14.16 -3.34
C LEU A 174 0.33 -14.44 -4.01
N VAL A 175 -0.24 -13.42 -4.64
CA VAL A 175 -1.57 -13.51 -5.27
C VAL A 175 -1.54 -12.90 -6.66
N ILE A 176 -2.49 -13.27 -7.52
CA ILE A 176 -2.70 -12.60 -8.81
C ILE A 176 -3.81 -11.57 -8.66
N GLY A 177 -3.44 -10.30 -8.78
CA GLY A 177 -4.30 -9.14 -8.65
C GLY A 177 -4.82 -8.58 -9.96
N ALA A 178 -5.33 -7.35 -9.88
CA ALA A 178 -5.86 -6.59 -11.00
C ALA A 178 -4.88 -5.52 -11.52
N MET A 179 -3.56 -5.71 -11.35
CA MET A 179 -2.51 -4.74 -11.68
C MET A 179 -2.66 -3.41 -10.91
N THR A 180 -3.01 -3.50 -9.62
CA THR A 180 -3.34 -2.34 -8.77
C THR A 180 -2.34 -2.10 -7.65
N SER A 181 -1.54 -3.10 -7.26
CA SER A 181 -0.56 -3.01 -6.20
C SER A 181 0.52 -4.07 -6.39
N GLY A 182 1.79 -3.66 -6.33
CA GLY A 182 2.92 -4.58 -6.33
C GLY A 182 3.14 -5.22 -4.97
N GLY A 183 3.07 -4.43 -3.90
CA GLY A 183 3.16 -4.87 -2.51
C GLY A 183 2.28 -3.99 -1.63
N THR A 184 1.82 -4.55 -0.52
CA THR A 184 1.16 -3.84 0.57
C THR A 184 1.22 -4.68 1.84
N ILE A 185 1.08 -4.02 2.98
CA ILE A 185 0.87 -4.69 4.27
C ILE A 185 -0.59 -4.60 4.69
N HIS A 186 -1.10 -5.66 5.33
CA HIS A 186 -2.37 -5.68 6.07
C HIS A 186 -2.40 -6.92 6.96
N LEU A 187 -3.30 -7.06 7.93
CA LEU A 187 -3.55 -8.40 8.48
C LEU A 187 -4.12 -9.28 7.35
N PRO A 188 -3.56 -10.47 7.07
CA PRO A 188 -2.73 -11.31 7.93
C PRO A 188 -1.20 -11.19 7.77
N GLY A 189 -0.68 -10.37 6.86
CA GLY A 189 0.76 -10.22 6.65
C GLY A 189 1.17 -9.33 5.47
N ILE A 190 2.20 -9.76 4.74
CA ILE A 190 2.67 -9.06 3.55
C ILE A 190 1.91 -9.61 2.35
N LEU A 191 1.29 -8.73 1.55
CA LEU A 191 0.49 -9.10 0.40
C LEU A 191 1.16 -8.59 -0.87
N ILE A 192 1.53 -9.50 -1.76
CA ILE A 192 2.27 -9.20 -2.99
C ILE A 192 1.41 -9.53 -4.19
N GLY A 193 1.16 -8.53 -5.04
CA GLY A 193 0.62 -8.74 -6.38
C GLY A 193 1.69 -9.34 -7.27
N PHE A 194 1.67 -10.66 -7.42
CA PHE A 194 2.68 -11.40 -8.18
C PHE A 194 2.67 -10.97 -9.65
N GLU A 195 1.51 -10.59 -10.21
CA GLU A 195 1.42 -10.10 -11.59
C GLU A 195 2.23 -8.82 -11.83
N MET A 196 2.50 -8.03 -10.79
CA MET A 196 3.32 -6.82 -10.90
C MET A 196 4.80 -7.07 -10.58
N ASN A 197 5.16 -8.26 -10.11
CA ASN A 197 6.52 -8.61 -9.67
C ASN A 197 7.02 -9.91 -10.31
N ALA A 198 6.46 -10.30 -11.44
CA ALA A 198 6.78 -11.52 -12.15
C ALA A 198 7.04 -11.24 -13.64
N ARG A 199 7.65 -10.08 -13.94
CA ARG A 199 8.11 -9.79 -15.29
C ARG A 199 9.33 -10.66 -15.58
N GLY A 200 9.27 -11.46 -16.65
CA GLY A 200 10.44 -12.12 -17.22
C GLY A 200 11.16 -11.21 -18.25
N PRO A 201 12.37 -11.58 -18.70
CA PRO A 201 13.12 -10.82 -19.71
C PRO A 201 12.35 -10.55 -21.01
N ASP A 202 11.50 -11.50 -21.41
CA ASP A 202 10.74 -11.48 -22.67
C ASP A 202 9.24 -11.21 -22.47
N SER A 203 8.81 -10.79 -21.28
CA SER A 203 7.40 -10.48 -21.01
C SER A 203 6.86 -9.41 -21.99
N PRO A 204 5.67 -9.61 -22.59
CA PRO A 204 5.11 -8.67 -23.53
C PRO A 204 4.61 -7.43 -22.81
N MET A 205 5.36 -6.34 -22.98
CA MET A 205 5.06 -5.07 -22.31
C MET A 205 4.08 -4.19 -23.12
N ASP A 206 3.79 -4.55 -24.37
CA ASP A 206 3.06 -3.70 -25.31
C ASP A 206 1.57 -3.53 -24.97
N GLU A 207 1.01 -4.43 -24.16
CA GLU A 207 -0.38 -4.38 -23.64
C GLU A 207 -0.51 -3.52 -22.38
N LEU A 208 0.62 -3.19 -21.74
CA LEU A 208 0.64 -2.45 -20.49
C LEU A 208 0.60 -0.94 -20.73
N SER A 209 -0.06 -0.23 -19.80
CA SER A 209 -0.02 1.24 -19.75
C SER A 209 1.39 1.74 -19.48
N ASP A 210 1.69 2.99 -19.83
CA ASP A 210 2.99 3.60 -19.55
C ASP A 210 3.35 3.56 -18.07
N TRP A 211 2.35 3.70 -17.18
CA TRP A 211 2.56 3.58 -15.75
C TRP A 211 2.96 2.16 -15.37
N HIS A 212 2.18 1.15 -15.80
CA HIS A 212 2.48 -0.25 -15.52
C HIS A 212 3.87 -0.65 -16.00
N ARG A 213 4.29 -0.23 -17.20
CA ARG A 213 5.63 -0.52 -17.73
C ARG A 213 6.78 -0.02 -16.85
N ARG A 214 6.55 1.05 -16.09
CA ARG A 214 7.54 1.63 -15.16
C ARG A 214 7.58 0.94 -13.81
N VAL A 215 6.47 0.35 -13.36
CA VAL A 215 6.33 -0.17 -11.99
C VAL A 215 6.41 -1.69 -11.89
N VAL A 216 6.20 -2.44 -12.98
CA VAL A 216 6.36 -3.90 -12.93
C VAL A 216 7.83 -4.29 -12.76
N ARG A 217 8.08 -5.22 -11.84
CA ARG A 217 9.41 -5.66 -11.42
C ARG A 217 9.73 -7.06 -11.89
N LEU A 218 11.02 -7.39 -11.89
CA LEU A 218 11.47 -8.74 -12.18
C LEU A 218 11.16 -9.64 -10.99
N VAL A 219 11.02 -10.95 -11.23
CA VAL A 219 10.76 -11.92 -10.17
C VAL A 219 11.93 -12.02 -9.18
N GLU A 220 13.14 -11.76 -9.65
CA GLU A 220 14.35 -11.73 -8.83
C GLU A 220 14.37 -10.55 -7.84
N ASP A 221 13.55 -9.51 -8.06
CA ASP A 221 13.43 -8.34 -7.19
C ASP A 221 12.47 -8.60 -6.00
N LEU A 222 11.74 -9.72 -6.00
CA LEU A 222 10.76 -10.06 -4.97
C LEU A 222 11.34 -10.01 -3.54
N PRO A 223 12.53 -10.57 -3.25
CA PRO A 223 13.09 -10.48 -1.91
C PRO A 223 13.30 -9.04 -1.43
N VAL A 224 13.72 -8.14 -2.31
CA VAL A 224 13.90 -6.72 -1.97
C VAL A 224 12.56 -6.10 -1.60
N LEU A 225 11.53 -6.31 -2.41
CA LEU A 225 10.18 -5.81 -2.12
C LEU A 225 9.63 -6.38 -0.80
N ILE A 226 9.77 -7.68 -0.57
CA ILE A 226 9.24 -8.30 0.66
C ILE A 226 9.93 -7.75 1.90
N ILE A 227 11.24 -7.47 1.83
CA ILE A 227 11.96 -6.84 2.94
C ILE A 227 11.52 -5.39 3.15
N HIS A 228 11.25 -4.63 2.08
CA HIS A 228 10.66 -3.29 2.18
C HIS A 228 9.35 -3.31 2.96
N GLU A 229 8.41 -4.18 2.54
CA GLU A 229 7.13 -4.34 3.22
C GLU A 229 7.30 -4.86 4.66
N LEU A 230 8.32 -5.69 4.92
CA LEU A 230 8.63 -6.14 6.27
C LEU A 230 9.05 -4.99 7.20
N VAL A 231 9.72 -3.95 6.68
CA VAL A 231 9.99 -2.73 7.47
C VAL A 231 8.70 -2.01 7.82
N HIS A 232 7.77 -1.88 6.87
CA HIS A 232 6.46 -1.30 7.13
C HIS A 232 5.66 -2.09 8.17
N ILE A 233 5.77 -3.44 8.20
CA ILE A 233 5.20 -4.24 9.29
C ILE A 233 5.77 -3.80 10.64
N GLN A 234 7.09 -3.59 10.74
CA GLN A 234 7.70 -3.15 12.00
C GLN A 234 7.20 -1.78 12.43
N GLN A 235 7.12 -0.83 11.48
CA GLN A 235 6.58 0.51 11.72
C GLN A 235 5.10 0.45 12.14
N ALA A 236 4.29 -0.38 11.49
CA ALA A 236 2.87 -0.56 11.82
C ALA A 236 2.67 -1.14 13.22
N VAL A 237 3.46 -2.16 13.61
CA VAL A 237 3.39 -2.79 14.93
C VAL A 237 3.64 -1.80 16.07
N VAL A 238 4.45 -0.76 15.83
CA VAL A 238 4.71 0.30 16.81
C VAL A 238 3.87 1.57 16.58
N GLY A 239 2.92 1.56 15.63
CA GLY A 239 2.01 2.67 15.34
C GLY A 239 2.69 3.88 14.66
N ARG A 240 3.73 3.64 13.85
CA ARG A 240 4.60 4.67 13.22
C ARG A 240 4.58 4.64 11.69
N LEU A 241 3.40 4.36 11.11
CA LEU A 241 3.21 4.31 9.66
C LEU A 241 2.40 5.50 9.13
N ASP A 242 1.46 6.02 9.93
CA ASP A 242 0.47 7.00 9.48
C ASP A 242 0.92 8.44 9.76
N PHE A 243 1.48 9.11 8.75
CA PHE A 243 1.82 10.53 8.78
C PHE A 243 1.05 11.29 7.70
N GLU A 244 0.52 12.47 8.06
CA GLU A 244 -0.25 13.30 7.11
C GLU A 244 0.64 14.15 6.21
N ASP A 245 1.80 14.59 6.71
CA ASP A 245 2.70 15.46 5.96
C ASP A 245 3.69 14.69 5.08
N LEU A 246 4.19 15.36 4.05
CA LEU A 246 5.13 14.81 3.08
C LEU A 246 6.46 14.39 3.74
N LEU A 247 6.93 15.11 4.77
CA LEU A 247 8.16 14.78 5.48
C LEU A 247 8.08 13.41 6.17
N GLY A 248 7.03 13.20 6.96
CA GLY A 248 6.80 11.97 7.70
C GLY A 248 6.64 10.78 6.76
N GLN A 249 5.82 10.93 5.71
CA GLN A 249 5.64 9.87 4.70
C GLN A 249 6.96 9.56 3.98
N SER A 250 7.72 10.59 3.60
CA SER A 250 9.04 10.40 2.96
C SER A 250 10.01 9.66 3.88
N ILE A 251 10.09 10.02 5.17
CA ILE A 251 10.97 9.33 6.14
C ILE A 251 10.51 7.88 6.35
N VAL A 252 9.21 7.59 6.39
CA VAL A 252 8.69 6.22 6.53
C VAL A 252 9.13 5.34 5.36
N GLU A 253 8.95 5.82 4.13
CA GLU A 253 9.35 5.10 2.92
C GLU A 253 10.87 5.00 2.77
N GLY A 254 11.57 6.10 3.03
CA GLY A 254 13.03 6.14 3.03
C GLY A 254 13.66 5.24 4.10
N ALA A 255 12.99 5.04 5.24
CA ALA A 255 13.40 4.08 6.26
C ALA A 255 13.26 2.64 5.77
N ALA A 256 12.17 2.34 5.05
CA ALA A 256 11.96 1.03 4.44
C ALA A 256 13.04 0.72 3.39
N ASP A 257 13.33 1.65 2.48
CA ASP A 257 14.42 1.52 1.51
C ASP A 257 15.78 1.36 2.20
N PHE A 258 16.08 2.22 3.18
CA PHE A 258 17.37 2.21 3.86
C PHE A 258 17.63 0.90 4.60
N ILE A 259 16.66 0.42 5.38
CA ILE A 259 16.81 -0.83 6.13
C ILE A 259 16.87 -2.02 5.16
N THR A 260 16.07 -2.00 4.10
CA THR A 260 16.12 -3.02 3.04
C THR A 260 17.51 -3.13 2.44
N GLU A 261 18.15 -2.01 2.11
CA GLU A 261 19.51 -2.02 1.60
C GLU A 261 20.52 -2.56 2.63
N ARG A 262 20.37 -2.24 3.92
CA ARG A 262 21.25 -2.79 4.97
C ARG A 262 21.10 -4.32 5.12
N VAL A 263 19.92 -4.85 4.83
CA VAL A 263 19.62 -6.28 4.87
C VAL A 263 20.11 -6.99 3.61
N MET A 264 19.78 -6.43 2.45
CA MET A 264 19.98 -7.06 1.14
C MET A 264 21.38 -6.81 0.56
N GLY A 265 22.04 -5.73 0.97
CA GLY A 265 23.27 -5.24 0.36
C GLY A 265 23.07 -4.59 -1.02
N ASP A 266 21.82 -4.34 -1.40
CA ASP A 266 21.40 -3.73 -2.67
C ASP A 266 20.31 -2.68 -2.39
N HIS A 267 20.40 -1.54 -3.08
CA HIS A 267 19.50 -0.41 -2.91
C HIS A 267 18.09 -0.68 -3.46
N GLY A 268 17.90 -1.60 -4.41
CA GLY A 268 16.60 -1.84 -5.07
C GLY A 268 16.09 -0.69 -5.97
N MET A 269 16.51 0.56 -5.69
CA MET A 269 16.18 1.79 -6.42
C MET A 269 17.44 2.50 -6.96
N GLY A 270 18.48 1.75 -7.32
CA GLY A 270 19.77 2.31 -7.77
C GLY A 270 19.62 3.38 -8.86
N HIS A 271 18.70 3.18 -9.82
CA HIS A 271 18.45 4.13 -10.90
C HIS A 271 17.90 5.50 -10.43
N VAL A 272 17.06 5.53 -9.39
CA VAL A 272 16.56 6.79 -8.80
C VAL A 272 17.70 7.51 -8.11
N HIS A 273 18.52 6.79 -7.34
CA HIS A 273 19.66 7.35 -6.64
C HIS A 273 20.72 7.89 -7.61
N GLU A 274 21.02 7.18 -8.69
CA GLU A 274 21.93 7.64 -9.74
C GLU A 274 21.48 8.97 -10.37
N TRP A 275 20.17 9.14 -10.57
CA TRP A 275 19.62 10.38 -11.11
C TRP A 275 19.57 11.51 -10.07
N ALA A 276 19.19 11.19 -8.82
CA ALA A 276 18.89 12.14 -7.77
C ALA A 276 20.14 12.66 -7.03
N LEU A 277 21.18 11.84 -6.84
CA LEU A 277 22.39 12.22 -6.12
C LEU A 277 23.09 13.47 -6.70
N PRO A 278 23.30 13.60 -8.03
CA PRO A 278 23.86 14.82 -8.60
C PRO A 278 22.98 16.07 -8.43
N ARG A 279 21.70 15.88 -8.06
CA ARG A 279 20.67 16.92 -7.90
C ARG A 279 20.22 17.08 -6.45
N GLU A 280 20.89 16.43 -5.51
CA GLU A 280 20.43 16.34 -4.12
C GLU A 280 20.18 17.71 -3.49
N ALA A 281 21.07 18.68 -3.73
CA ALA A 281 20.92 20.03 -3.19
C ALA A 281 19.72 20.80 -3.78
N GLU A 282 19.41 20.61 -5.06
CA GLU A 282 18.26 21.20 -5.74
C GLU A 282 16.96 20.56 -5.24
N LEU A 283 16.91 19.22 -5.22
CA LEU A 283 15.78 18.46 -4.71
C LEU A 283 15.48 18.81 -3.25
N TRP A 284 16.52 18.94 -2.41
CA TRP A 284 16.34 19.36 -1.03
C TRP A 284 15.81 20.79 -0.89
N ALA A 285 16.24 21.70 -1.77
CA ALA A 285 15.69 23.06 -1.79
C ALA A 285 14.20 23.06 -2.15
N GLU A 286 13.78 22.29 -3.16
CA GLU A 286 12.38 22.13 -3.52
C GLU A 286 11.56 21.48 -2.40
N PHE A 287 12.07 20.37 -1.84
CA PHE A 287 11.37 19.58 -0.82
C PHE A 287 11.06 20.39 0.43
N ARG A 288 12.03 21.16 0.93
CA ARG A 288 11.86 21.97 2.16
C ARG A 288 10.70 22.96 2.09
N GLU A 289 10.39 23.49 0.92
CA GLU A 289 9.30 24.46 0.75
C GLU A 289 7.92 23.79 0.91
N VAL A 290 7.84 22.47 0.70
CA VAL A 290 6.56 21.73 0.65
C VAL A 290 6.42 20.63 1.70
N MET A 291 7.51 20.24 2.39
CA MET A 291 7.56 19.03 3.23
C MET A 291 6.56 19.00 4.39
N HIS A 292 6.06 20.15 4.85
CA HIS A 292 5.07 20.24 5.92
C HIS A 292 3.62 20.21 5.41
N GLY A 293 3.41 20.17 4.09
CA GLY A 293 2.11 20.04 3.46
C GLY A 293 1.69 18.57 3.32
N THR A 294 0.39 18.37 3.09
CA THR A 294 -0.22 17.05 2.84
C THR A 294 -0.27 16.68 1.36
N ASP A 295 0.16 17.58 0.46
CA ASP A 295 0.20 17.32 -0.98
C ASP A 295 1.49 16.57 -1.32
N THR A 296 1.35 15.30 -1.67
CA THR A 296 2.45 14.41 -2.03
C THR A 296 2.71 14.35 -3.53
N THR A 297 1.94 15.10 -4.32
CA THR A 297 2.01 15.07 -5.79
C THR A 297 3.41 15.43 -6.27
N GLY A 298 3.99 14.55 -7.09
CA GLY A 298 5.33 14.73 -7.66
C GLY A 298 6.48 14.29 -6.74
N TRP A 299 6.17 13.83 -5.53
CA TRP A 299 7.15 13.30 -4.57
C TRP A 299 6.93 11.84 -4.23
N LEU A 300 5.68 11.41 -4.00
CA LEU A 300 5.34 10.03 -3.61
C LEU A 300 4.28 9.43 -4.53
N TYR A 301 4.34 8.10 -4.68
CA TYR A 301 3.36 7.25 -5.34
C TYR A 301 3.06 7.65 -6.79
N GLY A 302 4.08 8.13 -7.49
CA GLY A 302 3.95 8.62 -8.87
C GLY A 302 5.07 9.55 -9.33
N GLY A 303 5.17 9.70 -10.65
CA GLY A 303 6.06 10.67 -11.30
C GLY A 303 5.31 11.95 -11.69
N THR A 304 6.04 13.04 -11.86
CA THR A 304 5.47 14.23 -12.50
C THR A 304 5.15 13.94 -13.98
N GLN A 305 4.41 14.83 -14.64
CA GLN A 305 4.27 14.77 -16.11
C GLN A 305 5.57 15.16 -16.83
N GLU A 306 6.64 15.50 -16.09
CA GLU A 306 7.90 15.91 -16.67
C GLU A 306 8.63 14.72 -17.25
N LYS A 307 8.99 14.87 -18.51
CA LYS A 307 9.84 13.94 -19.21
C LYS A 307 11.21 13.95 -18.50
N ASP A 308 11.62 12.82 -17.94
CA ASP A 308 12.93 12.57 -17.31
C ASP A 308 13.04 12.86 -15.80
N ARG A 309 11.96 13.23 -15.09
CA ARG A 309 11.95 13.27 -13.61
C ARG A 309 11.46 11.93 -13.06
N PRO A 310 12.29 11.18 -12.29
CA PRO A 310 11.85 9.93 -11.67
C PRO A 310 10.63 10.13 -10.77
N ALA A 311 9.83 9.08 -10.68
CA ALA A 311 8.83 8.97 -9.62
C ALA A 311 9.51 8.81 -8.26
N ASP A 312 8.73 9.03 -7.19
CA ASP A 312 9.08 8.60 -5.83
C ASP A 312 10.35 9.26 -5.26
N LEU A 313 10.68 10.49 -5.69
CA LEU A 313 11.83 11.25 -5.16
C LEU A 313 11.70 11.58 -3.66
N GLY A 314 10.50 11.51 -3.08
CA GLY A 314 10.29 11.60 -1.63
C GLY A 314 10.96 10.44 -0.89
N TYR A 315 10.97 9.23 -1.48
CA TYR A 315 11.67 8.06 -0.92
C TYR A 315 13.17 8.35 -0.83
N PHE A 316 13.75 8.89 -1.91
CA PHE A 316 15.15 9.30 -1.93
C PHE A 316 15.45 10.34 -0.83
N ILE A 317 14.67 11.41 -0.70
CA ILE A 317 14.92 12.43 0.34
C ILE A 317 14.80 11.83 1.74
N GLY A 318 13.76 11.03 1.98
CA GLY A 318 13.59 10.32 3.25
C GLY A 318 14.76 9.38 3.56
N TYR A 319 15.22 8.61 2.57
CA TYR A 319 16.37 7.74 2.67
C TYR A 319 17.61 8.53 3.11
N ARG A 320 17.83 9.72 2.51
CA ARG A 320 18.99 10.57 2.83
C ARG A 320 18.93 11.15 4.24
N ILE A 321 17.73 11.51 4.72
CA ILE A 321 17.50 11.91 6.12
C ILE A 321 17.82 10.75 7.07
N VAL A 322 17.28 9.56 6.80
CA VAL A 322 17.50 8.34 7.59
C VAL A 322 18.98 7.95 7.60
N GLU A 323 19.65 7.99 6.45
CA GLU A 323 21.07 7.71 6.32
C GLU A 323 21.92 8.70 7.13
N ALA A 324 21.62 9.99 7.06
CA ALA A 324 22.33 11.02 7.82
C ALA A 324 22.18 10.77 9.33
N PHE A 325 20.98 10.46 9.80
CA PHE A 325 20.71 10.06 11.18
C PHE A 325 21.52 8.82 11.59
N TYR A 326 21.44 7.76 10.78
CA TYR A 326 22.15 6.50 11.04
C TYR A 326 23.66 6.69 11.10
N ARG A 327 24.25 7.48 10.19
CA ARG A 327 25.70 7.73 10.14
C ARG A 327 26.23 8.40 11.40
N ARG A 328 25.46 9.34 11.97
CA ARG A 328 25.84 10.09 13.18
C ARG A 328 25.73 9.29 14.47
N ALA A 329 24.91 8.25 14.50
CA ALA A 329 24.75 7.42 15.69
C ALA A 329 25.99 6.58 15.99
N GLU A 330 26.42 6.53 17.25
CA GLU A 330 27.50 5.63 17.70
C GLU A 330 27.03 4.17 17.73
N ASP A 331 25.84 3.94 18.31
CA ASP A 331 25.18 2.64 18.33
C ASP A 331 24.26 2.47 17.12
N LYS A 332 24.69 1.63 16.16
CA LYS A 332 23.95 1.38 14.92
C LYS A 332 22.68 0.57 15.14
N THR A 333 22.67 -0.36 16.08
CA THR A 333 21.47 -1.16 16.38
C THR A 333 20.41 -0.27 17.02
N ALA A 334 20.80 0.59 17.98
CA ALA A 334 19.88 1.58 18.55
C ALA A 334 19.37 2.57 17.49
N ALA A 335 20.21 2.95 16.53
CA ALA A 335 19.80 3.83 15.44
C ALA A 335 18.72 3.21 14.56
N LEU A 336 18.87 1.94 14.13
CA LEU A 336 17.85 1.24 13.34
C LEU A 336 16.53 1.11 14.10
N GLN A 337 16.61 0.83 15.41
CA GLN A 337 15.43 0.79 16.27
C GLN A 337 14.75 2.16 16.39
N ALA A 338 15.51 3.26 16.43
CA ALA A 338 14.96 4.61 16.47
C ALA A 338 14.34 5.01 15.11
N ILE A 339 14.92 4.57 13.99
CA ILE A 339 14.39 4.77 12.64
C ILE A 339 13.00 4.13 12.49
N VAL A 340 12.85 2.86 12.86
CA VAL A 340 11.56 2.16 12.82
C VAL A 340 10.52 2.81 13.74
N ARG A 341 10.97 3.40 14.85
CA ARG A 341 10.10 3.99 15.88
C ARG A 341 9.96 5.50 15.75
N MET A 342 10.37 6.10 14.62
CA MET A 342 10.26 7.53 14.37
C MET A 342 8.82 8.00 14.60
N ASP A 343 8.67 9.06 15.40
CA ASP A 343 7.36 9.56 15.84
C ASP A 343 7.15 11.05 15.61
N ASP A 344 8.23 11.82 15.60
CA ASP A 344 8.25 13.23 15.24
C ASP A 344 9.18 13.42 14.03
N PRO A 345 8.64 13.59 12.81
CA PRO A 345 9.42 13.78 11.60
C PRO A 345 10.33 15.02 11.65
N ALA A 346 9.89 16.10 12.32
CA ALA A 346 10.64 17.34 12.39
C ALA A 346 11.82 17.24 13.36
N ASP A 347 11.61 16.63 14.54
CA ASP A 347 12.70 16.30 15.48
C ASP A 347 13.70 15.32 14.84
N PHE A 348 13.18 14.29 14.16
CA PHE A 348 14.02 13.30 13.49
C PHE A 348 14.91 13.95 12.42
N LEU A 349 14.34 14.83 11.58
CA LEU A 349 15.08 15.62 10.61
C LEU A 349 16.16 16.48 11.31
N ALA A 350 15.81 17.20 12.38
CA ALA A 350 16.77 18.03 13.10
C ALA A 350 17.95 17.22 13.67
N ARG A 351 17.67 16.05 14.26
CA ARG A 351 18.68 15.15 14.83
C ARG A 351 19.54 14.47 13.76
N SER A 352 18.98 14.24 12.57
CA SER A 352 19.74 13.70 11.44
C SER A 352 20.85 14.63 10.96
N GLY A 353 20.70 15.94 11.19
CA GLY A 353 21.61 16.96 10.67
C GLY A 353 21.52 17.15 9.14
N TYR A 354 20.60 16.45 8.46
CA TYR A 354 20.41 16.57 7.03
C TYR A 354 20.06 18.00 6.62
N GLY A 355 20.70 18.52 5.58
CA GLY A 355 20.48 19.88 5.10
C GLY A 355 21.08 21.00 5.96
N THR A 356 21.80 20.68 7.05
CA THR A 356 22.48 21.67 7.91
C THR A 356 23.97 21.84 7.60
N GLU A 357 24.56 20.88 6.87
CA GLU A 357 25.95 20.93 6.45
C GLU A 357 26.08 21.71 5.13
N LYS A 358 27.10 22.57 5.01
CA LYS A 358 27.40 23.26 3.74
C LYS A 358 27.81 22.20 2.71
N PRO A 359 27.36 22.30 1.44
CA PRO A 359 27.82 21.38 0.40
C PRO A 359 29.35 21.45 0.30
N HIS A 360 29.99 20.28 0.28
CA HIS A 360 31.42 20.14 0.02
C HIS A 360 31.77 20.46 -1.42
#